data_AF-A0A433EDF9-F1
#
_entry.id   AF-A0A433EDF9-F1
#
_cell.length_a   1.000
_cell.length_b   1.000
_cell.length_c   1.000
_cell.angle_alpha   90.00
_cell.angle_beta   90.00
_cell.angle_gamma   90.00
#
_symmetry.space_group_name_H-M   'P 1'
#
loop_
_entity.id
_entity.type
_entity.pdbx_description
1 polymer ?
#
loop_
_entity_poly.entity_id
_entity_poly.type
_entity_poly.pdbx_seq_one_letter_code
_entity_poly.pdbx_strand_id
1 'polypeptide(L)'
;MTSRNSDDSVQNRQKSRAWGALLLAGGFEVGYALSVNGSQGFTNLAWSLIALVFFLCTLFFLSVALKKVDVGIGYAVWAGIGSVGAALLGPVFFDEVLTPAKAFWLAVIIAGVIWLKLADSPTLRKRNSHG
;
A
#
# COMPACT_ATOMS: atom_id res chain seq x y z
N MET A 1 -2.71 -39.95 5.76
CA MET A 1 -1.98 -38.80 6.35
C MET A 1 -1.19 -37.97 5.32
N THR A 2 -1.37 -38.22 4.01
CA THR A 2 -0.53 -37.67 2.92
C THR A 2 -1.14 -36.46 2.17
N SER A 3 -2.46 -36.21 2.25
CA SER A 3 -3.11 -35.11 1.51
C SER A 3 -2.91 -33.71 2.08
N ARG A 4 -2.64 -33.57 3.40
CA ARG A 4 -2.51 -32.25 4.06
C ARG A 4 -1.24 -31.50 3.62
N ASN A 5 -0.16 -32.23 3.34
CA ASN A 5 1.15 -31.64 3.03
C ASN A 5 1.22 -31.03 1.61
N SER A 6 0.46 -31.58 0.66
CA SER A 6 0.36 -31.06 -0.71
C SER A 6 -0.42 -29.76 -0.79
N ASP A 7 -1.53 -29.64 -0.05
CA ASP A 7 -2.35 -28.41 0.01
C ASP A 7 -1.59 -27.25 0.66
N ASP A 8 -0.87 -27.51 1.76
CA ASP A 8 -0.05 -26.50 2.46
C ASP A 8 1.03 -25.88 1.55
N SER A 9 1.62 -26.67 0.64
CA SER A 9 2.68 -26.22 -0.28
C SER A 9 2.17 -25.34 -1.44
N VAL A 10 0.93 -25.58 -1.89
CA VAL A 10 0.27 -24.80 -2.94
C VAL A 10 -0.25 -23.48 -2.36
N GLN A 11 -0.83 -23.54 -1.16
CA GLN A 11 -1.29 -22.37 -0.42
C GLN A 11 -0.13 -21.41 -0.09
N ASN A 12 1.02 -21.91 0.36
CA ASN A 12 2.20 -21.09 0.61
C ASN A 12 2.72 -20.39 -0.66
N ARG A 13 2.75 -21.09 -1.79
CA ARG A 13 3.15 -20.49 -3.08
C ARG A 13 2.19 -19.41 -3.55
N GLN A 14 0.89 -19.59 -3.37
CA GLN A 14 -0.12 -18.57 -3.69
C GLN A 14 -0.04 -17.35 -2.77
N LYS A 15 0.18 -17.54 -1.46
CA LYS A 15 0.40 -16.45 -0.51
C LYS A 15 1.65 -15.64 -0.87
N SER A 16 2.76 -16.32 -1.14
CA SER A 16 4.03 -15.66 -1.46
C SER A 16 3.93 -14.80 -2.73
N ARG A 17 3.17 -15.27 -3.74
CA ARG A 17 2.89 -14.49 -4.96
C ARG A 17 2.02 -13.27 -4.70
N ALA A 18 1.00 -13.38 -3.84
CA ALA A 18 0.13 -12.26 -3.50
C ALA A 18 0.86 -11.18 -2.69
N TRP A 19 1.70 -11.58 -1.73
CA TRP A 19 2.56 -10.66 -0.98
C TRP A 19 3.60 -9.99 -1.88
N GLY A 20 4.20 -10.73 -2.82
CA GLY A 20 5.08 -10.15 -3.84
C GLY A 20 4.36 -9.09 -4.69
N ALA A 21 3.13 -9.37 -5.14
CA ALA A 21 2.31 -8.40 -5.88
C ALA A 21 1.95 -7.16 -5.04
N LEU A 22 1.68 -7.32 -3.74
CA LEU A 22 1.41 -6.23 -2.80
C LEU A 22 2.62 -5.31 -2.62
N LEU A 23 3.81 -5.89 -2.44
CA LEU A 23 5.05 -5.11 -2.35
C LEU A 23 5.33 -4.36 -3.64
N LEU A 24 5.10 -5.02 -4.79
CA LEU A 24 5.26 -4.39 -6.09
C LEU A 24 4.25 -3.25 -6.30
N ALA A 25 2.99 -3.44 -5.90
CA ALA A 25 1.96 -2.39 -5.91
C ALA A 25 2.40 -1.18 -5.08
N GLY A 26 2.88 -1.40 -3.86
CA GLY A 26 3.42 -0.34 -3.01
C GLY A 26 4.61 0.38 -3.66
N GLY A 27 5.50 -0.33 -4.36
CA GLY A 27 6.59 0.29 -5.11
C GLY A 27 6.10 1.20 -6.24
N PHE A 28 5.11 0.74 -7.02
CA PHE A 28 4.47 1.56 -8.07
C PHE A 28 3.74 2.78 -7.47
N GLU A 29 3.14 2.63 -6.29
CA GLU A 29 2.51 3.74 -5.56
C GLU A 29 3.49 4.85 -5.23
N VAL A 30 4.68 4.48 -4.78
CA VAL A 30 5.74 5.46 -4.48
C VAL A 30 6.18 6.16 -5.76
N GLY A 31 6.33 5.43 -6.87
CA GLY A 31 6.59 6.02 -8.19
C GLY A 31 5.49 6.97 -8.66
N TYR A 32 4.22 6.63 -8.41
CA TYR A 32 3.08 7.50 -8.65
C TYR A 32 3.17 8.79 -7.82
N ALA A 33 3.38 8.68 -6.50
CA ALA A 33 3.48 9.82 -5.60
C ALA A 33 4.62 10.78 -5.98
N LEU A 34 5.77 10.23 -6.38
CA LEU A 34 6.89 11.02 -6.91
C LEU A 34 6.53 11.69 -8.23
N SER A 35 5.89 10.97 -9.15
CA SER A 35 5.52 11.52 -10.46
C SER A 35 4.48 12.63 -10.35
N VAL A 36 3.53 12.53 -9.41
CA VAL A 36 2.56 13.59 -9.10
C VAL A 36 3.27 14.83 -8.57
N ASN A 37 4.21 14.69 -7.63
CA ASN A 37 5.01 15.80 -7.15
C ASN A 37 5.81 16.46 -8.29
N GLY A 38 6.45 15.65 -9.14
CA GLY A 38 7.22 16.14 -10.30
C GLY A 38 6.38 16.78 -11.40
N SER A 39 5.09 16.45 -11.48
CA SER A 39 4.17 17.07 -12.44
C SER A 39 3.87 18.55 -12.13
N GLN A 40 4.29 19.04 -10.94
CA GLN A 40 3.99 20.38 -10.41
C GLN A 40 2.50 20.71 -10.45
N GLY A 41 1.64 19.75 -10.12
CA GLY A 41 0.19 19.91 -10.20
C GLY A 41 -0.34 19.71 -11.62
N PHE A 42 0.15 18.69 -12.32
CA PHE A 42 -0.24 18.29 -13.68
C PHE A 42 0.09 19.27 -14.80
N THR A 43 0.95 20.26 -14.54
CA THR A 43 1.36 21.23 -15.56
C THR A 43 2.34 20.61 -16.57
N ASN A 44 3.13 19.63 -16.14
CA ASN A 44 4.03 18.90 -17.03
C ASN A 44 3.38 17.60 -17.54
N LEU A 45 3.01 17.58 -18.83
CA LEU A 45 2.34 16.44 -19.47
C LEU A 45 3.13 15.13 -19.37
N ALA A 46 4.45 15.16 -19.49
CA ALA A 46 5.26 13.94 -19.45
C ALA A 46 5.18 13.27 -18.08
N TRP A 47 5.36 14.05 -17.00
CA TRP A 47 5.24 13.56 -15.62
C TRP A 47 3.82 13.13 -15.28
N SER A 48 2.80 13.84 -15.79
CA SER A 48 1.39 13.47 -15.63
C SER A 48 1.06 12.11 -16.28
N LEU A 49 1.56 11.85 -17.49
CA LEU A 49 1.39 10.57 -18.17
C LEU A 49 2.07 9.44 -17.39
N ILE A 50 3.28 9.68 -16.90
CA ILE A 50 4.02 8.73 -16.07
C ILE A 50 3.23 8.42 -14.79
N ALA A 51 2.74 9.46 -14.09
CA ALA A 51 1.89 9.30 -12.92
C ALA A 51 0.66 8.44 -13.22
N LEU A 52 -0.03 8.69 -14.34
CA LEU A 52 -1.20 7.90 -14.74
C LEU A 52 -0.85 6.42 -14.94
N VAL A 53 0.28 6.12 -15.61
CA VAL A 53 0.74 4.74 -15.80
C VAL A 53 1.03 4.07 -14.46
N PHE A 54 1.80 4.73 -13.59
CA PHE A 54 2.10 4.22 -12.25
C PHE A 54 0.83 3.98 -11.43
N PHE A 55 -0.16 4.88 -11.52
CA PHE A 55 -1.45 4.79 -10.85
C PHE A 55 -2.28 3.59 -11.32
N LEU A 56 -2.30 3.32 -12.63
CA LEU A 56 -2.99 2.14 -13.14
C LEU A 56 -2.27 0.84 -12.74
N CYS A 57 -0.93 0.84 -12.76
CA CYS A 57 -0.13 -0.31 -12.35
C CYS A 57 -0.29 -0.64 -10.86
N THR A 58 -0.15 0.33 -9.95
CA THR A 58 -0.32 0.14 -8.50
C THR A 58 -1.71 -0.41 -8.18
N LEU A 59 -2.78 0.16 -8.76
CA LEU A 59 -4.15 -0.32 -8.56
C LEU A 59 -4.38 -1.73 -9.12
N PHE A 60 -3.80 -2.05 -10.28
CA PHE A 60 -3.92 -3.38 -10.86
C PHE A 60 -3.25 -4.45 -9.98
N PHE A 61 -2.00 -4.21 -9.57
CA PHE A 61 -1.28 -5.15 -8.70
C PHE A 61 -1.92 -5.28 -7.32
N LEU A 62 -2.41 -4.16 -6.76
CA LEU A 62 -3.16 -4.17 -5.52
C LEU A 62 -4.42 -5.04 -5.66
N SER A 63 -5.24 -4.79 -6.68
CA SER A 63 -6.45 -5.57 -6.95
C SER A 63 -6.16 -7.08 -7.07
N VAL A 64 -5.07 -7.46 -7.75
CA VAL A 64 -4.64 -8.87 -7.85
C VAL A 64 -4.29 -9.45 -6.48
N ALA A 65 -3.60 -8.69 -5.63
CA ALA A 65 -3.23 -9.15 -4.30
C ALA A 65 -4.43 -9.25 -3.35
N LEU A 66 -5.39 -8.31 -3.44
CA LEU A 66 -6.63 -8.31 -2.66
C LEU A 66 -7.55 -9.51 -3.00
N LYS A 67 -7.38 -10.17 -4.16
CA LYS A 67 -8.07 -11.44 -4.46
C LYS A 67 -7.63 -12.59 -3.55
N LYS A 68 -6.50 -12.45 -2.86
CA LYS A 68 -5.85 -13.52 -2.05
C LYS A 68 -5.54 -13.09 -0.63
N VAL A 69 -5.49 -11.80 -0.34
CA VAL A 69 -5.24 -11.21 0.98
C VAL A 69 -6.49 -10.46 1.42
N ASP A 70 -6.74 -10.44 2.74
CA ASP A 70 -7.82 -9.65 3.30
C ASP A 70 -7.71 -8.18 2.87
N VAL A 71 -8.85 -7.59 2.52
CA VAL A 71 -8.90 -6.27 1.91
C VAL A 71 -8.33 -5.19 2.86
N GLY A 72 -8.65 -5.27 4.16
CA GLY A 72 -8.14 -4.32 5.15
C GLY A 72 -6.64 -4.47 5.39
N ILE A 73 -6.10 -5.71 5.31
CA ILE A 73 -4.66 -5.94 5.40
C ILE A 73 -3.95 -5.38 4.17
N GLY A 74 -4.46 -5.66 2.97
CA GLY A 74 -3.84 -5.22 1.72
C GLY A 74 -3.78 -3.70 1.57
N TYR A 75 -4.90 -3.00 1.82
CA TYR A 75 -4.92 -1.53 1.77
C TYR A 75 -4.00 -0.88 2.81
N ALA A 76 -3.90 -1.44 4.01
CA ALA A 76 -3.00 -0.90 5.03
C ALA A 76 -1.53 -1.02 4.66
N VAL A 77 -1.12 -2.18 4.11
CA VAL A 77 0.26 -2.39 3.67
C VAL A 77 0.56 -1.46 2.50
N TRP A 78 -0.34 -1.37 1.53
CA TRP A 78 -0.21 -0.49 0.38
C TRP A 78 -0.09 0.99 0.79
N ALA A 79 -1.01 1.48 1.62
CA ALA A 79 -0.99 2.86 2.13
C ALA A 79 0.26 3.14 2.98
N GLY A 80 0.69 2.18 3.80
CA GLY A 80 1.91 2.30 4.61
C GLY A 80 3.16 2.44 3.75
N ILE A 81 3.32 1.57 2.74
CA ILE A 81 4.47 1.64 1.81
C ILE A 81 4.46 2.95 1.02
N GLY A 82 3.31 3.35 0.47
CA GLY A 82 3.16 4.61 -0.25
C GLY A 82 3.53 5.82 0.61
N SER A 83 3.03 5.87 1.85
CA SER A 83 3.31 6.97 2.78
C SER A 83 4.79 7.05 3.17
N VAL A 84 5.40 5.92 3.52
CA VAL A 84 6.83 5.87 3.90
C VAL A 84 7.72 6.19 2.69
N GLY A 85 7.41 5.64 1.52
CA GLY A 85 8.19 5.90 0.32
C GLY A 85 8.09 7.34 -0.16
N ALA A 86 6.90 7.95 -0.11
CA ALA A 86 6.73 9.37 -0.41
C ALA A 86 7.48 10.27 0.61
N ALA A 87 7.41 9.92 1.89
CA ALA A 87 8.12 10.62 2.97
C ALA A 87 9.64 10.63 2.79
N LEU A 88 10.21 9.49 2.37
CA LEU A 88 11.65 9.29 2.25
C LEU A 88 12.17 9.79 0.90
N LEU A 89 11.47 9.51 -0.20
CA LEU A 89 11.96 9.80 -1.55
C LEU A 89 11.55 11.17 -2.07
N GLY A 90 10.42 11.75 -1.62
CA GLY A 90 10.02 13.09 -2.05
C GLY A 90 11.12 14.14 -1.79
N PRO A 91 11.65 14.23 -0.56
CA PRO A 91 12.71 15.16 -0.18
C PRO A 91 14.04 14.92 -0.91
N VAL A 92 14.32 13.66 -1.26
CA VAL A 92 15.52 13.27 -2.02
C VAL A 92 15.42 13.68 -3.49
N PHE A 93 14.22 13.60 -4.09
CA PHE A 93 14.01 13.89 -5.51
C PHE A 93 13.65 15.35 -5.83
N PHE A 94 13.02 16.05 -4.89
CA PHE A 94 12.49 17.40 -5.12
C PHE A 94 13.23 18.50 -4.36
N ASP A 95 14.38 18.17 -3.74
CA ASP A 95 15.17 19.08 -2.89
C ASP A 95 14.30 19.79 -1.83
N GLU A 96 13.22 19.12 -1.43
CA GLU A 96 12.23 19.71 -0.55
C GLU A 96 12.73 19.61 0.90
N VAL A 97 12.69 20.73 1.62
CA VAL A 97 13.16 20.76 3.00
C VAL A 97 12.21 19.93 3.88
N LEU A 98 12.65 18.73 4.27
CA LEU A 98 12.07 18.00 5.38
C LEU A 98 12.41 18.73 6.67
N THR A 99 11.53 19.64 7.06
CA THR A 99 11.61 20.15 8.43
C THR A 99 11.26 19.02 9.41
N PRO A 100 11.93 18.93 10.56
CA PRO A 100 11.59 17.95 11.61
C PRO A 100 10.10 17.99 11.99
N ALA A 101 9.48 19.18 11.91
CA ALA A 101 8.05 19.37 12.11
C ALA A 101 7.19 18.67 11.04
N LYS A 102 7.53 18.79 9.73
CA LYS A 102 6.84 18.05 8.65
C LYS A 102 6.94 16.54 8.87
N ALA A 103 8.13 16.04 9.22
CA ALA A 103 8.34 14.62 9.49
C ALA A 103 7.51 14.12 10.69
N PHE A 104 7.43 14.90 11.78
CA PHE A 104 6.60 14.57 12.93
C PHE A 104 5.12 14.47 12.58
N TRP A 105 4.55 15.48 11.89
CA TRP A 105 3.15 15.45 11.48
C TRP A 105 2.84 14.34 10.48
N LEU A 106 3.78 14.04 9.59
CA LEU A 106 3.66 12.91 8.67
C LEU A 106 3.62 11.58 9.43
N ALA A 107 4.44 11.42 10.47
CA ALA A 107 4.39 10.27 11.37
C ALA A 107 3.04 10.17 12.10
N VAL A 108 2.46 11.31 12.51
CA VAL A 108 1.11 11.35 13.12
C VAL A 108 0.03 10.91 12.13
N ILE A 109 0.09 11.36 10.87
CA ILE A 109 -0.85 10.93 9.81
C ILE A 109 -0.71 9.42 9.57
N ILE A 110 0.51 8.92 9.44
CA ILE A 110 0.79 7.49 9.24
C ILE A 110 0.26 6.67 10.44
N ALA A 111 0.53 7.12 11.67
CA ALA A 111 0.01 6.49 12.87
C ALA A 111 -1.52 6.51 12.93
N GLY A 112 -2.17 7.61 12.52
CA GLY A 112 -3.62 7.71 12.41
C GLY A 112 -4.21 6.73 11.39
N VAL A 113 -3.60 6.57 10.23
CA VAL A 113 -4.02 5.58 9.21
C VAL A 113 -3.86 4.15 9.73
N ILE A 114 -2.75 3.84 10.40
CA ILE A 114 -2.53 2.53 11.02
C ILE A 114 -3.56 2.26 12.11
N TRP A 115 -3.81 3.23 12.99
CA TRP A 115 -4.80 3.12 14.06
C TRP A 115 -6.22 2.96 13.52
N LEU A 116 -6.58 3.69 12.47
CA LEU A 116 -7.87 3.57 11.79
C LEU A 116 -8.06 2.15 11.23
N LYS A 117 -7.03 1.58 10.59
CA LYS A 117 -7.08 0.18 10.13
C LYS A 117 -7.22 -0.81 11.29
N LEU A 118 -6.52 -0.58 12.40
CA LEU A 118 -6.64 -1.46 13.58
C LEU A 118 -8.04 -1.36 14.20
N ALA A 119 -8.63 -0.17 14.23
CA ALA A 119 -9.97 0.08 14.75
C ALA A 119 -11.07 -0.49 13.83
N ASP A 120 -10.88 -0.41 12.51
CA ASP A 120 -11.81 -0.95 11.51
C ASP A 120 -11.62 -2.46 11.25
N SER A 121 -10.71 -3.13 11.97
CA SER A 121 -10.62 -4.59 11.95
C SER A 121 -11.70 -5.18 12.87
N PRO A 122 -12.89 -5.55 12.37
CA PRO A 122 -14.02 -5.94 13.20
C PRO A 122 -13.84 -7.42 13.49
N THR A 123 -12.99 -7.73 14.46
CA THR A 123 -13.00 -9.06 15.10
C THR A 123 -14.21 -9.21 16.04
N LEU A 124 -15.12 -8.22 16.07
CA LEU A 124 -16.32 -8.18 16.92
C LEU A 124 -17.63 -8.52 16.19
N ARG A 125 -17.63 -9.48 15.26
CA ARG A 125 -18.89 -10.05 14.72
C ARG A 125 -18.90 -11.58 14.73
N LYS A 126 -18.34 -12.20 15.78
CA LYS A 126 -18.46 -13.66 16.02
C LYS A 126 -18.97 -14.00 17.41
N ARG A 127 -20.00 -13.27 17.84
CA ARG A 127 -20.81 -13.54 19.03
C ARG A 127 -22.08 -12.71 18.82
N ASN A 128 -23.27 -13.33 18.80
CA ASN A 128 -24.62 -12.73 18.74
C ASN A 128 -25.57 -13.31 17.65
N SER A 129 -25.30 -14.46 17.01
CA SER A 129 -26.31 -15.13 16.14
C SER A 129 -26.61 -16.58 16.54
N HIS A 130 -26.32 -16.94 17.79
CA HIS A 130 -26.89 -18.12 18.43
C HIS A 130 -27.46 -17.68 19.78
N GLY A 131 -28.73 -17.31 19.74
CA GLY A 131 -29.64 -17.08 20.85
C GLY A 131 -31.04 -17.40 20.34
#